data_AF-A0AB35F5I8-F1
#
_entry.id   AF-A0AB35F5I8-F1
#
_cell.length_a   1.000
_cell.length_b   1.000
_cell.length_c   1.000
_cell.angle_alpha   90.00
_cell.angle_beta   90.00
_cell.angle_gamma   90.00
#
_symmetry.space_group_name_H-M   'P 1'
#
loop_
_entity.id
_entity.type
_entity.pdbx_description
1 polymer ?
#
loop_
_entity_poly.entity_id
_entity_poly.type
_entity_poly.pdbx_seq_one_letter_code
_entity_poly.pdbx_strand_id
1 'polypeptide(L)'
;WRRFTEGYLDNPSDTLIDKTRKIHDNYICDFTFDDGRLENISLIDKKNLIRNKLQVIQQFEQTGTHANRYDVTILVNGLPLVQVELKKRGVAIREAFNQIHRYSKESFNSENSLFKFLQVFVISNGTDTRYFANTTKRDKNSFDFTMNWARSDNTLIKDLRDFTATFFQKHTLLNILFNYSVFDTSDTLLIMRPYQIAATERILWKINSAFQSKKWSSTDGGGF
;
A
#
# COMPACT_ATOMS: atom_id res chain seq x y z
N TRP A 1 21.51 14.12 -6.69
CA TRP A 1 20.10 14.16 -6.24
C TRP A 1 19.14 14.55 -7.35
N ARG A 2 19.19 15.78 -7.89
CA ARG A 2 18.28 16.24 -8.96
C ARG A 2 18.15 15.27 -10.14
N ARG A 3 19.28 14.75 -10.68
CA ARG A 3 19.30 13.73 -11.75
C ARG A 3 18.51 12.46 -11.41
N PHE A 4 18.60 11.99 -10.17
CA PHE A 4 17.83 10.84 -9.70
C PHE A 4 16.34 11.17 -9.58
N THR A 5 16.03 12.35 -9.07
CA THR A 5 14.63 12.80 -8.92
C THR A 5 13.94 12.92 -10.27
N GLU A 6 14.47 13.74 -11.18
CA GLU A 6 13.85 14.00 -12.48
C GLU A 6 13.92 12.79 -13.42
N GLY A 7 15.00 11.99 -13.33
CA GLY A 7 15.21 10.84 -14.21
C GLY A 7 14.46 9.58 -13.78
N TYR A 8 14.22 9.38 -12.48
CA TYR A 8 13.65 8.13 -11.97
C TYR A 8 12.57 8.33 -10.89
N LEU A 9 12.82 9.10 -9.83
CA LEU A 9 11.88 9.13 -8.69
C LEU A 9 10.56 9.85 -9.03
N ASP A 10 10.68 11.08 -9.52
CA ASP A 10 9.58 11.99 -9.81
C ASP A 10 9.70 12.63 -11.18
N ASN A 11 9.69 11.80 -12.23
CA ASN A 11 9.59 12.28 -13.59
C ASN A 11 8.21 12.93 -13.81
N PRO A 12 8.13 14.17 -14.33
CA PRO A 12 6.87 14.86 -14.58
C PRO A 12 5.87 14.07 -15.44
N SER A 13 6.37 13.22 -16.36
CA SER A 13 5.53 12.41 -17.23
C SER A 13 4.94 11.17 -16.54
N ASP A 14 5.39 10.83 -15.33
CA ASP A 14 4.92 9.63 -14.64
C ASP A 14 3.44 9.78 -14.23
N THR A 15 2.67 8.76 -14.62
CA THR A 15 1.30 8.58 -14.17
C THR A 15 1.23 7.80 -12.85
N LEU A 16 0.05 7.70 -12.26
CA LEU A 16 -0.20 6.83 -11.09
C LEU A 16 0.23 5.38 -11.35
N ILE A 17 -0.01 4.89 -12.58
CA ILE A 17 0.32 3.53 -12.99
C ILE A 17 1.84 3.35 -13.00
N ASP A 18 2.59 4.33 -13.49
CA ASP A 18 4.06 4.27 -13.52
C ASP A 18 4.67 4.27 -12.13
N LYS A 19 4.10 5.06 -11.20
CA LYS A 19 4.52 5.02 -9.79
C LYS A 19 4.20 3.68 -9.13
N THR A 20 3.03 3.12 -9.42
CA THR A 20 2.63 1.79 -8.94
C THR A 20 3.59 0.72 -9.46
N ARG A 21 3.92 0.75 -10.76
CA ARG A 21 4.91 -0.14 -11.38
C ARG A 21 6.31 0.02 -10.78
N LYS A 22 6.73 1.25 -10.45
CA LYS A 22 7.99 1.51 -9.71
C LYS A 22 8.00 0.87 -8.33
N ILE A 23 6.86 0.80 -7.64
CA ILE A 23 6.79 0.14 -6.32
C ILE A 23 6.74 -1.39 -6.44
N HIS A 24 5.98 -1.93 -7.40
CA HIS A 24 5.74 -3.38 -7.50
C HIS A 24 6.82 -4.11 -8.30
N ASP A 25 7.27 -3.55 -9.42
CA ASP A 25 8.16 -4.24 -10.35
C ASP A 25 9.55 -3.58 -10.42
N ASN A 26 9.58 -2.27 -10.63
CA ASN A 26 10.81 -1.52 -10.93
C ASN A 26 11.34 -0.75 -9.72
N TYR A 27 11.38 -1.38 -8.54
CA TYR A 27 11.73 -0.73 -7.27
C TYR A 27 13.24 -0.53 -7.06
N ILE A 28 14.07 -0.93 -8.04
CA ILE A 28 15.51 -0.77 -8.06
C ILE A 28 15.86 0.10 -9.27
N CYS A 29 16.69 1.12 -9.06
CA CYS A 29 17.24 1.97 -10.11
C CYS A 29 18.75 1.78 -10.20
N ASP A 30 19.22 1.35 -11.36
CA ASP A 30 20.65 1.34 -11.66
C ASP A 30 21.09 2.79 -11.95
N PHE A 31 21.87 3.37 -11.04
CA PHE A 31 22.24 4.80 -11.07
C PHE A 31 23.75 4.98 -11.17
N THR A 32 24.19 5.64 -12.25
CA THR A 32 25.58 6.04 -12.42
C THR A 32 25.84 7.36 -11.68
N PHE A 33 26.74 7.33 -10.71
CA PHE A 33 27.22 8.50 -9.97
C PHE A 33 28.18 9.35 -10.82
N ASP A 34 28.48 10.56 -10.36
CA ASP A 34 29.33 11.51 -11.09
C ASP A 34 30.80 11.05 -11.18
N ASP A 35 31.21 10.12 -10.30
CA ASP A 35 32.50 9.44 -10.32
C ASP A 35 32.55 8.23 -11.28
N GLY A 36 31.46 7.97 -12.01
CA GLY A 36 31.33 6.84 -12.94
C GLY A 36 30.94 5.52 -12.28
N ARG A 37 30.78 5.46 -10.95
CA ARG A 37 30.35 4.25 -10.26
C ARG A 37 28.87 3.96 -10.51
N LEU A 38 28.55 2.72 -10.84
CA LEU A 38 27.18 2.22 -10.95
C LEU A 38 26.75 1.58 -9.62
N GLU A 39 25.59 2.00 -9.10
CA GLU A 39 25.01 1.46 -7.87
C GLU A 39 23.50 1.23 -8.04
N ASN A 40 22.97 0.24 -7.32
CA ASN A 40 21.56 -0.12 -7.37
C ASN A 40 20.82 0.58 -6.22
N ILE A 41 20.08 1.64 -6.54
CA ILE A 41 19.28 2.39 -5.59
C ILE A 41 17.89 1.75 -5.46
N SER A 42 17.66 1.06 -4.35
CA SER A 42 16.36 0.45 -4.05
C SER A 42 15.43 1.44 -3.32
N LEU A 43 14.22 1.61 -3.84
CA LEU A 43 13.14 2.35 -3.16
C LEU A 43 12.65 1.60 -1.93
N ILE A 44 12.52 0.27 -2.03
CA ILE A 44 11.98 -0.63 -0.99
C ILE A 44 12.88 -1.86 -0.88
N ASP A 45 13.21 -2.27 0.34
CA ASP A 45 13.83 -3.58 0.59
C ASP A 45 12.75 -4.65 0.75
N LYS A 46 12.40 -5.33 -0.35
CA LYS A 46 11.40 -6.42 -0.35
C LYS A 46 11.93 -7.74 0.24
N LYS A 47 13.26 -7.91 0.30
CA LYS A 47 13.88 -9.11 0.89
C LYS A 47 13.85 -9.06 2.41
N ASN A 48 14.05 -7.88 2.98
CA ASN A 48 13.95 -7.64 4.41
C ASN A 48 13.08 -6.42 4.71
N LEU A 49 11.77 -6.66 4.80
CA LEU A 49 10.77 -5.60 5.02
C LEU A 49 11.07 -4.73 6.24
N ILE A 50 11.65 -5.30 7.30
CA ILE A 50 11.91 -4.60 8.57
C ILE A 50 12.92 -3.45 8.38
N ARG A 51 13.80 -3.52 7.37
CA ARG A 51 14.77 -2.45 7.07
C ARG A 51 14.14 -1.18 6.52
N ASN A 52 12.93 -1.27 5.97
CA ASN A 52 12.21 -0.08 5.50
C ASN A 52 11.80 0.81 6.68
N LYS A 53 11.97 2.12 6.53
CA LYS A 53 11.61 3.12 7.53
C LYS A 53 10.16 3.54 7.33
N LEU A 54 9.35 3.44 8.39
CA LEU A 54 8.01 4.03 8.42
C LEU A 54 8.05 5.41 9.10
N GLN A 55 7.32 6.35 8.53
CA GLN A 55 7.07 7.68 9.10
C GLN A 55 5.58 7.99 8.95
N VAL A 56 5.05 8.84 9.83
CA VAL A 56 3.67 9.31 9.77
C VAL A 56 3.70 10.83 9.72
N ILE A 57 2.97 11.40 8.76
CA ILE A 57 2.72 12.83 8.67
C ILE A 57 1.22 13.09 8.80
N GLN A 58 0.86 14.26 9.34
CA GLN A 58 -0.53 14.67 9.54
C GLN A 58 -0.77 16.04 8.94
N GLN A 59 -2.00 16.30 8.51
CA GLN A 59 -2.49 17.63 8.11
C GLN A 59 -1.58 18.32 7.08
N PHE A 60 -1.18 17.58 6.05
CA PHE A 60 -0.44 18.16 4.95
C PHE A 60 -1.43 18.86 4.03
N GLU A 61 -1.32 20.19 3.94
CA GLU A 61 -2.04 20.98 2.96
C GLU A 61 -1.23 21.00 1.67
N GLN A 62 -1.77 20.42 0.60
CA GLN A 62 -1.21 20.62 -0.73
C GLN A 62 -1.81 21.90 -1.32
N THR A 63 -0.97 22.87 -1.65
CA THR A 63 -1.36 24.07 -2.40
C THR A 63 -1.74 23.71 -3.83
N GLY A 64 -3.04 23.51 -4.07
CA GLY A 64 -3.68 23.44 -5.40
C GLY A 64 -4.82 24.46 -5.50
N THR A 65 -5.66 24.37 -6.54
CA THR A 65 -6.86 25.23 -6.73
C THR A 65 -7.87 25.14 -5.57
N HIS A 66 -7.85 24.03 -4.82
CA HIS A 66 -8.52 23.89 -3.53
C HIS A 66 -7.52 23.36 -2.49
N ALA A 67 -7.53 23.95 -1.28
CA ALA A 67 -6.73 23.47 -0.16
C ALA A 67 -7.27 22.11 0.30
N ASN A 68 -6.53 21.05 -0.02
CA ASN A 68 -6.91 19.69 0.35
C ASN A 68 -6.12 19.28 1.59
N ARG A 69 -6.85 18.99 2.68
CA ARG A 69 -6.27 18.57 3.96
C ARG A 69 -6.27 17.06 4.02
N TYR A 70 -5.09 16.47 3.92
CA TYR A 70 -4.89 15.05 4.17
C TYR A 70 -4.78 14.81 5.67
N ASP A 71 -5.62 13.93 6.23
CA ASP A 71 -5.63 13.73 7.68
C ASP A 71 -4.33 13.07 8.15
N VAL A 72 -4.03 11.87 7.67
CA VAL A 72 -2.82 11.12 8.05
C VAL A 72 -2.25 10.37 6.84
N THR A 73 -0.96 10.54 6.56
CA THR A 73 -0.25 9.82 5.50
C THR A 73 0.90 9.02 6.10
N ILE A 74 1.03 7.76 5.69
CA ILE A 74 2.14 6.89 6.10
C ILE A 74 3.16 6.84 4.97
N LEU A 75 4.39 7.18 5.31
CA LEU A 75 5.53 7.15 4.40
C LEU A 75 6.35 5.88 4.61
N VAL A 76 6.80 5.27 3.51
CA VAL A 76 7.79 4.19 3.51
C VAL A 76 9.04 4.69 2.81
N ASN A 77 10.17 4.76 3.53
CA ASN A 77 11.41 5.37 3.06
C ASN A 77 11.22 6.79 2.49
N GLY A 78 10.30 7.56 3.09
CA GLY A 78 9.94 8.91 2.65
C GLY A 78 8.87 9.00 1.55
N LEU A 79 8.49 7.89 0.92
CA LEU A 79 7.45 7.87 -0.12
C LEU A 79 6.05 7.68 0.48
N PRO A 80 5.04 8.50 0.13
CA PRO A 80 3.68 8.33 0.62
C PRO A 80 3.02 7.13 -0.05
N LEU A 81 2.82 6.04 0.71
CA LEU A 81 2.21 4.80 0.18
C LEU A 81 0.81 4.54 0.73
N VAL A 82 0.47 5.11 1.89
CA VAL A 82 -0.84 4.91 2.51
C VAL A 82 -1.41 6.25 2.92
N GLN A 83 -2.65 6.50 2.52
CA GLN A 83 -3.42 7.66 2.94
C GLN A 83 -4.58 7.21 3.82
N VAL A 84 -4.72 7.82 4.98
CA VAL A 84 -5.84 7.60 5.90
C VAL A 84 -6.70 8.87 5.91
N GLU A 85 -7.99 8.69 5.65
CA GLU A 85 -9.00 9.75 5.70
C GLU A 85 -9.96 9.45 6.85
N LEU A 86 -10.13 10.42 7.74
CA LEU A 86 -10.94 10.31 8.93
C LEU A 86 -12.21 11.15 8.79
N LYS A 87 -13.31 10.64 9.36
CA LYS A 87 -14.58 11.35 9.48
C LYS A 87 -15.04 11.37 10.92
N LYS A 88 -15.87 12.37 11.22
CA LYS A 88 -16.58 12.43 12.49
C LYS A 88 -17.47 11.20 12.64
N ARG A 89 -17.63 10.70 13.87
CA ARG A 89 -18.58 9.64 14.18
C ARG A 89 -20.00 10.06 13.76
N GLY A 90 -20.76 9.11 13.21
CA GLY A 90 -22.11 9.37 12.68
C GLY A 90 -22.14 9.80 11.21
N VAL A 91 -21.01 10.23 10.63
CA VAL A 91 -20.91 10.50 9.18
C VAL A 91 -20.77 9.17 8.43
N ALA A 92 -21.48 9.04 7.31
CA ALA A 92 -21.39 7.86 6.47
C ALA A 92 -19.98 7.74 5.86
N ILE A 93 -19.34 6.57 6.04
CA ILE A 93 -17.98 6.32 5.54
C ILE A 93 -17.88 6.45 4.00
N ARG A 94 -19.01 6.31 3.29
CA ARG A 94 -19.12 6.54 1.85
C ARG A 94 -18.79 7.98 1.45
N GLU A 95 -18.99 8.97 2.33
CA GLU A 95 -18.59 10.35 2.06
C GLU A 95 -17.06 10.49 1.98
N ALA A 96 -16.33 9.81 2.86
CA ALA A 96 -14.86 9.76 2.80
C ALA A 96 -14.37 9.15 1.48
N PHE A 97 -15.02 8.07 1.05
CA PHE A 97 -14.73 7.43 -0.23
C PHE A 97 -14.94 8.39 -1.42
N ASN A 98 -16.08 9.08 -1.46
CA ASN A 98 -16.38 10.04 -2.52
C ASN A 98 -15.39 11.23 -2.54
N GLN A 99 -14.93 11.66 -1.36
CA GLN A 99 -13.95 12.73 -1.24
C GLN A 99 -12.58 12.31 -1.79
N ILE A 100 -12.10 11.09 -1.49
CA ILE A 100 -10.87 10.55 -2.07
C ILE A 100 -10.96 10.49 -3.60
N HIS A 101 -12.11 10.04 -4.13
CA HIS A 101 -12.30 9.95 -5.59
C HIS A 101 -12.30 11.34 -6.27
N ARG A 102 -12.73 12.39 -5.56
CA ARG A 102 -12.62 13.78 -6.03
C ARG A 102 -11.15 14.22 -6.06
N TYR A 103 -10.40 14.00 -4.98
CA TYR A 103 -8.98 14.37 -4.92
C TYR A 103 -8.10 13.64 -5.92
N SER A 104 -8.37 12.37 -6.17
CA SER A 104 -7.63 11.61 -7.18
C SER A 104 -7.76 12.21 -8.58
N LYS A 105 -8.81 12.98 -8.86
CA LYS A 105 -8.97 13.67 -10.15
C LYS A 105 -8.36 15.07 -10.16
N GLU A 106 -8.13 15.67 -9.00
CA GLU A 106 -7.78 17.09 -8.85
C GLU A 106 -6.33 17.30 -8.38
N SER A 107 -5.85 16.55 -7.38
CA SER A 107 -4.55 16.79 -6.70
C SER A 107 -3.36 16.09 -7.35
N PHE A 108 -3.58 15.02 -8.11
CA PHE A 108 -2.51 14.35 -8.88
C PHE A 108 -2.13 15.08 -10.17
N ASN A 109 -2.79 16.19 -10.49
CA ASN A 109 -2.56 16.97 -11.72
C ASN A 109 -1.47 18.05 -11.58
N SER A 110 -0.79 18.15 -10.43
CA SER A 110 0.47 18.88 -10.38
C SER A 110 1.54 18.05 -11.10
N GLU A 111 2.35 18.70 -11.95
CA GLU A 111 3.36 18.03 -12.79
C GLU A 111 4.25 17.10 -11.95
N ASN A 112 4.65 17.55 -10.75
CA ASN A 112 5.43 16.79 -9.78
C ASN A 112 4.61 16.57 -8.49
N SER A 113 4.31 15.31 -8.16
CA SER A 113 3.59 14.98 -6.93
C SER A 113 3.95 13.58 -6.46
N LEU A 114 4.69 13.51 -5.35
CA LEU A 114 5.00 12.25 -4.67
C LEU A 114 3.73 11.50 -4.24
N PHE A 115 2.59 12.17 -4.09
CA PHE A 115 1.33 11.50 -3.74
C PHE A 115 0.83 10.56 -4.85
N LYS A 116 1.33 10.67 -6.09
CA LYS A 116 1.10 9.66 -7.13
C LYS A 116 1.61 8.26 -6.72
N PHE A 117 2.46 8.13 -5.69
CA PHE A 117 2.90 6.84 -5.13
C PHE A 117 1.90 6.16 -4.20
N LEU A 118 0.77 6.78 -3.85
CA LEU A 118 -0.22 6.18 -2.96
C LEU A 118 -0.70 4.82 -3.50
N GLN A 119 -0.61 3.78 -2.67
CA GLN A 119 -1.00 2.41 -3.01
C GLN A 119 -2.31 2.01 -2.32
N VAL A 120 -2.47 2.42 -1.05
CA VAL A 120 -3.59 2.03 -0.21
C VAL A 120 -4.28 3.28 0.34
N PHE A 121 -5.60 3.29 0.24
CA PHE A 121 -6.44 4.21 0.99
C PHE A 121 -7.07 3.48 2.17
N VAL A 122 -7.12 4.15 3.32
CA VAL A 122 -7.89 3.73 4.49
C VAL A 122 -8.87 4.85 4.81
N ILE A 123 -10.14 4.49 5.00
CA ILE A 123 -11.20 5.41 5.40
C ILE A 123 -11.77 4.94 6.75
N SER A 124 -12.05 5.88 7.65
CA SER A 124 -12.68 5.55 8.93
C SER A 124 -13.57 6.67 9.45
N ASN A 125 -14.69 6.31 10.08
CA ASN A 125 -15.48 7.23 10.91
C ASN A 125 -15.35 6.91 12.41
N GLY A 126 -14.34 6.13 12.78
CA GLY A 126 -14.08 5.65 14.14
C GLY A 126 -14.73 4.30 14.45
N THR A 127 -15.93 4.02 13.95
CA THR A 127 -16.68 2.77 14.23
C THR A 127 -16.68 1.78 13.08
N ASP A 128 -16.51 2.25 11.84
CA ASP A 128 -16.26 1.43 10.66
C ASP A 128 -14.97 1.92 10.00
N THR A 129 -14.08 0.98 9.67
CA THR A 129 -12.78 1.24 9.06
C THR A 129 -12.60 0.30 7.90
N ARG A 130 -12.32 0.87 6.73
CA ARG A 130 -12.19 0.14 5.47
C ARG A 130 -10.92 0.55 4.74
N TYR A 131 -10.37 -0.36 3.96
CA TYR A 131 -9.21 -0.09 3.11
C TYR A 131 -9.49 -0.55 1.68
N PHE A 132 -8.79 0.05 0.71
CA PHE A 132 -8.89 -0.29 -0.70
C PHE A 132 -7.64 0.15 -1.47
N ALA A 133 -7.45 -0.46 -2.65
CA ALA A 133 -6.34 -0.16 -3.55
C ALA A 133 -6.57 1.17 -4.27
N ASN A 134 -5.48 1.94 -4.48
CA ASN A 134 -5.50 3.09 -5.36
C ASN A 134 -5.37 2.64 -6.82
N THR A 135 -6.50 2.26 -7.43
CA THR A 135 -6.56 1.83 -8.83
C THR A 135 -7.29 2.84 -9.72
N THR A 136 -6.80 3.00 -10.95
CA THR A 136 -7.43 3.85 -11.98
C THR A 136 -8.63 3.16 -12.66
N LYS A 137 -8.80 1.84 -12.47
CA LYS A 137 -9.83 1.06 -13.14
C LYS A 137 -11.22 1.34 -12.53
N ARG A 138 -12.11 1.97 -13.31
CA ARG A 138 -13.42 2.45 -12.82
C ARG A 138 -14.36 1.35 -12.34
N ASP A 139 -14.31 0.17 -12.97
CA ASP A 139 -15.10 -1.01 -12.60
C ASP A 139 -14.69 -1.59 -11.24
N LYS A 140 -13.46 -1.34 -10.79
CA LYS A 140 -12.91 -1.78 -9.49
C LYS A 140 -12.76 -0.64 -8.47
N ASN A 141 -13.16 0.58 -8.83
CA ASN A 141 -13.10 1.78 -7.97
C ASN A 141 -14.49 2.16 -7.47
N SER A 142 -15.31 1.17 -7.13
CA SER A 142 -16.59 1.36 -6.43
C SER A 142 -16.43 1.08 -4.93
N PHE A 143 -17.37 1.59 -4.14
CA PHE A 143 -17.38 1.35 -2.70
C PHE A 143 -17.46 -0.15 -2.34
N ASP A 144 -17.99 -0.99 -3.24
CA ASP A 144 -18.14 -2.43 -3.03
C ASP A 144 -16.80 -3.18 -3.01
N PHE A 145 -15.74 -2.56 -3.55
CA PHE A 145 -14.37 -3.08 -3.49
C PHE A 145 -13.61 -2.64 -2.24
N THR A 146 -14.24 -1.84 -1.37
CA THR A 146 -13.67 -1.52 -0.06
C THR A 146 -13.80 -2.71 0.88
N MET A 147 -12.77 -2.95 1.67
CA MET A 147 -12.65 -4.14 2.51
C MET A 147 -12.52 -3.74 3.97
N ASN A 148 -13.20 -4.48 4.87
CA ASN A 148 -12.86 -4.44 6.28
C ASN A 148 -11.66 -5.37 6.54
N TRP A 149 -10.82 -5.01 7.51
CA TRP A 149 -9.84 -5.95 8.05
C TRP A 149 -10.55 -7.02 8.89
N ALA A 150 -9.92 -8.18 9.09
CA ALA A 150 -10.52 -9.27 9.83
C ALA A 150 -9.46 -10.14 10.51
N ARG A 151 -9.91 -10.88 11.53
CA ARG A 151 -9.14 -11.96 12.16
C ARG A 151 -9.14 -13.22 11.27
N SER A 152 -8.33 -14.21 11.63
CA SER A 152 -8.21 -15.48 10.89
C SER A 152 -9.50 -16.32 10.85
N ASP A 153 -10.44 -16.07 11.76
CA ASP A 153 -11.78 -16.67 11.80
C ASP A 153 -12.80 -15.88 10.95
N ASN A 154 -12.35 -14.88 10.18
CA ASN A 154 -13.15 -13.94 9.39
C ASN A 154 -14.00 -12.96 10.23
N THR A 155 -13.80 -12.89 11.54
CA THR A 155 -14.44 -11.86 12.37
C THR A 155 -13.90 -10.48 11.99
N LEU A 156 -14.80 -9.59 11.56
CA LEU A 156 -14.44 -8.25 11.07
C LEU A 156 -13.90 -7.36 12.20
N ILE A 157 -12.83 -6.62 11.90
CA ILE A 157 -12.25 -5.59 12.74
C ILE A 157 -12.64 -4.23 12.16
N LYS A 158 -13.63 -3.58 12.79
CA LYS A 158 -14.22 -2.31 12.29
C LYS A 158 -13.76 -1.08 13.06
N ASP A 159 -13.60 -1.20 14.38
CA ASP A 159 -13.18 -0.07 15.22
C ASP A 159 -11.75 0.39 14.86
N LEU A 160 -11.55 1.70 14.79
CA LEU A 160 -10.28 2.28 14.36
C LEU A 160 -9.12 1.92 15.29
N ARG A 161 -9.36 1.76 16.60
CA ARG A 161 -8.30 1.39 17.56
C ARG A 161 -7.81 -0.03 17.31
N ASP A 162 -8.74 -0.97 17.17
CA ASP A 162 -8.40 -2.37 16.89
C ASP A 162 -7.77 -2.53 15.50
N PHE A 163 -8.27 -1.78 14.51
CA PHE A 163 -7.67 -1.72 13.17
C PHE A 163 -6.22 -1.21 13.26
N THR A 164 -5.97 -0.14 14.02
CA THR A 164 -4.61 0.40 14.19
C THR A 164 -3.69 -0.58 14.90
N ALA A 165 -4.19 -1.27 15.94
CA ALA A 165 -3.42 -2.24 16.70
C ALA A 165 -3.08 -3.51 15.88
N THR A 166 -3.74 -3.76 14.75
CA THR A 166 -3.57 -4.95 13.93
C THR A 166 -3.03 -4.65 12.53
N PHE A 167 -3.81 -3.94 11.70
CA PHE A 167 -3.46 -3.61 10.32
C PHE A 167 -2.25 -2.68 10.23
N PHE A 168 -2.16 -1.65 11.08
CA PHE A 168 -1.06 -0.67 11.05
C PHE A 168 0.19 -1.10 11.82
N GLN A 169 0.28 -2.35 12.28
CA GLN A 169 1.56 -2.89 12.74
C GLN A 169 2.56 -2.88 11.58
N LYS A 170 3.80 -2.43 11.85
CA LYS A 170 4.84 -2.28 10.81
C LYS A 170 4.98 -3.50 9.91
N HIS A 171 5.07 -4.69 10.51
CA HIS A 171 5.22 -5.94 9.77
C HIS A 171 3.99 -6.23 8.90
N THR A 172 2.79 -6.13 9.47
CA THR A 172 1.52 -6.37 8.76
C THR A 172 1.35 -5.40 7.60
N LEU A 173 1.52 -4.11 7.84
CA LEU A 173 1.33 -3.08 6.82
C LEU A 173 2.29 -3.25 5.63
N LEU A 174 3.58 -3.51 5.91
CA LEU A 174 4.57 -3.70 4.86
C LEU A 174 4.30 -4.98 4.05
N ASN A 175 3.84 -6.06 4.69
CA ASN A 175 3.44 -7.27 3.98
C ASN A 175 2.21 -7.02 3.10
N ILE A 176 1.20 -6.29 3.60
CA ILE A 176 0.03 -5.92 2.80
C ILE A 176 0.46 -5.13 1.57
N LEU A 177 1.35 -4.15 1.73
CA LEU A 177 1.84 -3.30 0.65
C LEU A 177 2.65 -4.07 -0.41
N PHE A 178 3.53 -5.00 -0.01
CA PHE A 178 4.54 -5.53 -0.91
C PHE A 178 4.45 -7.03 -1.22
N ASN A 179 3.76 -7.81 -0.38
CA ASN A 179 3.63 -9.27 -0.54
C ASN A 179 2.18 -9.71 -0.82
N TYR A 180 1.19 -8.95 -0.34
CA TYR A 180 -0.24 -9.25 -0.51
C TYR A 180 -0.97 -8.24 -1.40
N SER A 181 -0.21 -7.44 -2.14
CA SER A 181 -0.70 -6.61 -3.23
C SER A 181 -0.22 -7.18 -4.56
N VAL A 182 -1.09 -7.20 -5.55
CA VAL A 182 -0.82 -7.69 -6.89
C VAL A 182 -1.02 -6.55 -7.86
N PHE A 183 0.01 -6.23 -8.63
CA PHE A 183 -0.09 -5.37 -9.80
C PHE A 183 -0.12 -6.29 -11.03
N ASP A 184 -1.30 -6.41 -11.66
CA ASP A 184 -1.48 -7.35 -12.77
C ASP A 184 -1.03 -6.78 -14.12
N THR A 185 -0.96 -7.65 -15.14
CA THR A 185 -0.56 -7.25 -16.51
C THR A 185 -1.53 -6.30 -17.20
N SER A 186 -2.70 -6.06 -16.60
CA SER A 186 -3.69 -5.07 -17.05
C SER A 186 -3.55 -3.73 -16.31
N ASP A 187 -2.39 -3.49 -15.69
CA ASP A 187 -2.06 -2.30 -14.90
C ASP A 187 -3.04 -2.04 -13.75
N THR A 188 -3.59 -3.11 -13.17
CA THR A 188 -4.52 -3.01 -12.06
C THR A 188 -3.85 -3.42 -10.75
N LEU A 189 -3.80 -2.47 -9.80
CA LEU A 189 -3.44 -2.77 -8.42
C LEU A 189 -4.62 -3.42 -7.68
N LEU A 190 -4.38 -4.58 -7.10
CA LEU A 190 -5.31 -5.36 -6.30
C LEU A 190 -4.67 -5.64 -4.94
N ILE A 191 -5.46 -5.54 -3.87
CA ILE A 191 -5.01 -5.94 -2.53
C ILE A 191 -5.80 -7.17 -2.11
N MET A 192 -5.11 -8.17 -1.58
CA MET A 192 -5.76 -9.38 -1.09
C MET A 192 -6.69 -9.09 0.10
N ARG A 193 -7.81 -9.80 0.12
CA ARG A 193 -8.75 -9.81 1.25
C ARG A 193 -8.15 -10.57 2.44
N PRO A 194 -8.59 -10.28 3.69
CA PRO A 194 -7.99 -10.90 4.88
C PRO A 194 -7.95 -12.43 4.83
N TYR A 195 -9.01 -13.07 4.32
CA TYR A 195 -9.05 -14.54 4.18
C TYR A 195 -8.04 -15.08 3.16
N GLN A 196 -7.75 -14.33 2.09
CA GLN A 196 -6.76 -14.71 1.07
C GLN A 196 -5.34 -14.64 1.66
N ILE A 197 -5.10 -13.59 2.46
CA ILE A 197 -3.85 -13.42 3.21
C ILE A 197 -3.68 -14.56 4.21
N ALA A 198 -4.69 -14.81 5.04
CA ALA A 198 -4.66 -15.88 6.04
C ALA A 198 -4.43 -17.27 5.42
N ALA A 199 -5.06 -17.57 4.29
CA ALA A 199 -4.83 -18.82 3.56
C ALA A 199 -3.38 -18.92 3.05
N THR A 200 -2.85 -17.84 2.46
CA THR A 200 -1.48 -17.78 1.92
C THR A 200 -0.45 -17.96 3.04
N GLU A 201 -0.59 -17.22 4.15
CA GLU A 201 0.28 -17.33 5.31
C GLU A 201 0.27 -18.73 5.92
N ARG A 202 -0.91 -19.38 5.98
CA ARG A 202 -1.03 -20.73 6.52
C ARG A 202 -0.37 -21.78 5.63
N ILE A 203 -0.46 -21.63 4.31
CA ILE A 203 0.25 -22.48 3.34
C ILE A 203 1.77 -22.32 3.50
N LEU A 204 2.27 -21.07 3.48
CA LEU A 204 3.70 -20.79 3.65
C LEU A 204 4.25 -21.31 4.99
N TRP A 205 3.49 -21.12 6.07
CA TRP A 205 3.84 -21.64 7.39
C TRP A 205 3.92 -23.17 7.40
N LYS A 206 2.96 -23.86 6.76
CA LYS A 206 2.95 -25.32 6.68
C LYS A 206 4.15 -25.85 5.90
N ILE A 207 4.50 -25.23 4.76
CA ILE A 207 5.67 -25.58 3.95
C ILE A 207 6.95 -25.41 4.78
N ASN A 208 7.15 -24.23 5.39
CA ASN A 208 8.34 -23.95 6.18
C ASN A 208 8.47 -24.88 7.39
N SER A 209 7.35 -25.16 8.07
CA SER A 209 7.33 -26.08 9.21
C SER A 209 7.69 -27.51 8.82
N ALA A 210 7.14 -28.01 7.71
CA ALA A 210 7.44 -29.36 7.20
C ALA A 210 8.90 -29.49 6.74
N PHE A 211 9.46 -28.44 6.13
CA PHE A 211 10.87 -28.37 5.75
C PHE A 211 11.79 -28.41 6.98
N GLN A 212 11.54 -27.55 7.97
CA GLN A 212 12.33 -27.48 9.20
C GLN A 212 12.25 -28.77 10.01
N SER A 213 11.08 -29.41 10.05
CA SER A 213 10.90 -30.70 10.73
C SER A 213 11.41 -31.90 9.91
N LYS A 214 12.00 -31.68 8.72
CA LYS A 214 12.44 -32.73 7.78
C LYS A 214 11.35 -33.76 7.42
N LYS A 215 10.07 -33.34 7.46
CA LYS A 215 8.90 -34.19 7.17
C LYS A 215 8.36 -34.02 5.74
N TRP A 216 9.10 -33.32 4.88
CA TRP A 216 8.67 -32.94 3.53
C TRP A 216 8.42 -34.13 2.57
N SER A 217 8.94 -35.32 2.88
CA SER A 217 8.73 -36.57 2.13
C SER A 217 7.76 -37.55 2.79
N SER A 218 7.08 -37.14 3.87
CA SER A 218 6.12 -37.96 4.62
C SER A 218 4.70 -37.43 4.47
N THR A 219 3.69 -38.29 4.63
CA THR A 219 2.26 -37.91 4.61
C THR A 219 1.91 -36.84 5.64
N ASP A 220 2.62 -36.80 6.78
CA ASP A 220 2.54 -35.73 7.80
C ASP A 220 2.92 -34.33 7.26
N GLY A 221 3.71 -34.29 6.18
CA GLY A 221 4.15 -33.08 5.50
C GLY A 221 3.01 -32.34 4.78
N GLY A 222 1.86 -32.99 4.56
CA GLY A 222 0.71 -32.41 3.88
C GLY A 222 0.84 -32.39 2.35
N GLY A 223 1.77 -33.16 1.78
CA GLY A 223 1.75 -33.51 0.36
C GLY A 223 0.80 -34.67 0.11
N PHE A 224 0.14 -34.66 -1.05
CA PHE A 224 -0.57 -35.83 -1.58
C PHE A 224 0.42 -36.92 -2.00
#